data_AF-A0A517KVM6-F1
#
_entry.id   AF-A0A517KVM6-F1
#
_cell.length_a   1.000
_cell.length_b   1.000
_cell.length_c   1.000
_cell.angle_alpha   90.00
_cell.angle_beta   90.00
_cell.angle_gamma   90.00
#
_symmetry.space_group_name_H-M   'P 1'
#
loop_
_entity.id
_entity.type
_entity.pdbx_description
1 polymer ?
#
loop_
_entity_poly.entity_id
_entity_poly.type
_entity_poly.pdbx_seq_one_letter_code
_entity_poly.pdbx_strand_id
1 'polypeptide(L)'
;MRRTLQTADIALSDLIKKRNVDVKVDGGWQATEFPQFDFSRVDPEYPTKQGPYAFTRSAVLQRGQTVLRALYRRPERVVVVVSHSGFLRTAITSKQFGNADYRVYDFDEHVEPTTIDGVKIQYKLIERYETDSKGGGMGWSEIGHFGITTEDFPLMDPIKRSPDEVVDEVAELQ
;
A
#
# COMPACT_ATOMS: atom_id res chain seq x y z
N MET A 1 -0.16 3.24 -9.39
CA MET A 1 0.88 4.30 -9.50
C MET A 1 2.06 3.72 -10.25
N ARG A 2 2.76 4.51 -11.08
CA ARG A 2 3.71 3.95 -12.08
C ARG A 2 4.73 3.06 -11.41
N ARG A 3 5.33 3.60 -10.34
CA ARG A 3 6.33 2.93 -9.52
C ARG A 3 5.87 1.60 -8.91
N THR A 4 4.59 1.43 -8.54
CA THR A 4 4.11 0.15 -7.99
C THR A 4 3.98 -0.91 -9.07
N LEU A 5 3.41 -0.54 -10.23
CA LEU A 5 3.26 -1.47 -11.35
C LEU A 5 4.61 -1.83 -11.97
N GLN A 6 5.54 -0.88 -12.10
CA GLN A 6 6.91 -1.15 -12.54
C GLN A 6 7.63 -2.09 -11.56
N THR A 7 7.52 -1.85 -10.25
CA THR A 7 8.12 -2.74 -9.25
C THR A 7 7.56 -4.15 -9.39
N ALA A 8 6.24 -4.30 -9.53
CA ALA A 8 5.62 -5.61 -9.73
C ALA A 8 6.06 -6.29 -11.04
N ASP A 9 6.04 -5.57 -12.16
CA ASP A 9 6.40 -6.13 -13.47
C ASP A 9 7.89 -6.55 -13.56
N ILE A 10 8.79 -5.81 -12.89
CA ILE A 10 10.21 -6.13 -12.86
C ILE A 10 10.50 -7.24 -11.85
N ALA A 11 10.13 -7.04 -10.58
CA ALA A 11 10.49 -7.96 -9.50
C ALA A 11 9.77 -9.30 -9.57
N LEU A 12 8.56 -9.33 -10.14
CA LEU A 12 7.72 -10.52 -10.22
C LEU A 12 7.51 -11.00 -11.66
N SER A 13 8.30 -10.52 -12.63
CA SER A 13 8.13 -10.83 -14.06
C SER A 13 8.04 -12.32 -14.33
N ASP A 14 8.89 -13.12 -13.69
CA ASP A 14 8.90 -14.56 -13.87
C ASP A 14 7.60 -15.22 -13.36
N LEU A 15 7.06 -14.75 -12.24
CA LEU A 15 5.79 -15.23 -11.70
C LEU A 15 4.62 -14.83 -12.61
N ILE A 16 4.60 -13.56 -13.03
CA ILE A 16 3.52 -13.00 -13.85
C ILE A 16 3.54 -13.64 -15.25
N LYS A 17 4.68 -13.60 -15.95
CA LYS A 17 4.79 -13.94 -17.37
C LYS A 17 5.04 -15.43 -17.61
N LYS A 18 5.89 -16.08 -16.79
CA LYS A 18 6.24 -17.50 -17.00
C LYS A 18 5.34 -18.44 -16.22
N ARG A 19 4.88 -18.04 -15.03
CA ARG A 19 4.00 -18.86 -14.18
C ARG A 19 2.53 -18.47 -14.26
N ASN A 20 2.20 -17.43 -15.03
CA ASN A 20 0.83 -16.97 -15.27
C ASN A 20 0.05 -16.70 -13.97
N VAL A 21 0.72 -16.08 -12.98
CA VAL A 21 0.07 -15.65 -11.74
C VAL A 21 -0.88 -14.49 -12.02
N ASP A 22 -2.12 -14.60 -11.54
CA ASP A 22 -3.15 -13.57 -11.69
C ASP A 22 -2.74 -12.28 -10.95
N VAL A 23 -2.78 -11.15 -11.67
CA VAL A 23 -2.48 -9.82 -11.13
C VAL A 23 -3.78 -9.03 -11.05
N LYS A 24 -4.13 -8.58 -9.84
CA LYS A 24 -5.24 -7.67 -9.61
C LYS A 24 -4.70 -6.27 -9.34
N VAL A 25 -5.22 -5.28 -10.08
CA VAL A 25 -4.81 -3.89 -9.96
C VAL A 25 -5.92 -3.07 -9.29
N ASP A 26 -5.55 -2.28 -8.29
CA ASP A 26 -6.47 -1.40 -7.53
C ASP A 26 -6.30 0.10 -7.89
N GLY A 27 -5.69 0.43 -9.03
CA GLY A 27 -5.54 1.82 -9.51
C GLY A 27 -5.42 1.93 -11.04
N GLY A 28 -6.22 2.81 -11.65
CA GLY A 28 -6.65 2.68 -13.06
C GLY A 28 -6.01 3.60 -14.09
N TRP A 29 -5.42 4.72 -13.67
CA TRP A 29 -5.03 5.81 -14.59
C TRP A 29 -3.84 5.47 -15.53
N GLN A 30 -3.31 4.25 -15.47
CA GLN A 30 -2.07 3.82 -16.14
C GLN A 30 -2.26 2.72 -17.17
N ALA A 31 -3.51 2.47 -17.57
CA ALA A 31 -3.85 1.38 -18.47
C ALA A 31 -3.08 1.42 -19.79
N THR A 32 -2.80 2.62 -20.32
CA THR A 32 -2.04 2.80 -21.57
C THR A 32 -0.56 2.42 -21.43
N GLU A 33 0.03 2.57 -20.24
CA GLU A 33 1.46 2.28 -19.99
C GLU A 33 1.70 0.81 -19.63
N PHE A 34 0.69 0.14 -19.08
CA PHE A 34 0.77 -1.26 -18.68
C PHE A 34 -0.39 -2.08 -19.29
N PRO A 35 -0.49 -2.15 -20.62
CA PRO A 35 -1.63 -2.80 -21.30
C PRO A 35 -1.76 -4.30 -20.98
N GLN A 36 -0.73 -4.92 -20.41
CA GLN A 36 -0.75 -6.31 -19.98
C GLN A 36 -1.59 -6.57 -18.72
N PHE A 37 -2.00 -5.54 -17.98
CA PHE A 37 -2.81 -5.70 -16.77
C PHE A 37 -4.28 -5.36 -17.02
N ASP A 38 -5.18 -6.07 -16.32
CA ASP A 38 -6.61 -5.81 -16.37
C ASP A 38 -7.01 -4.72 -15.36
N PHE A 39 -7.44 -3.57 -15.88
CA PHE A 39 -7.91 -2.42 -15.08
C PHE A 39 -9.43 -2.32 -15.00
N SER A 40 -10.19 -3.25 -15.60
CA SER A 40 -11.66 -3.19 -15.66
C SER A 40 -12.34 -3.21 -14.30
N ARG A 41 -11.62 -3.66 -13.26
CA ARG A 41 -12.09 -3.77 -11.88
C ARG A 41 -11.66 -2.62 -10.98
N VAL A 42 -10.89 -1.67 -11.50
CA VAL A 42 -10.52 -0.48 -10.74
C VAL A 42 -11.77 0.39 -10.58
N ASP A 43 -11.97 0.85 -9.35
CA ASP A 43 -13.01 1.83 -9.04
C ASP A 43 -12.83 3.12 -9.87
N PRO A 44 -13.85 3.53 -10.66
CA PRO A 44 -13.77 4.75 -11.46
C PRO A 44 -13.68 6.03 -10.63
N GLU A 45 -14.07 6.01 -9.35
CA GLU A 45 -13.88 7.16 -8.45
C GLU A 45 -12.40 7.36 -8.07
N TYR A 46 -11.55 6.35 -8.24
CA TYR A 46 -10.11 6.54 -8.07
C TYR A 46 -9.56 7.37 -9.24
N PRO A 47 -8.82 8.48 -9.00
CA PRO A 47 -8.15 8.83 -7.75
C PRO A 47 -8.66 10.11 -7.08
N THR A 48 -9.97 10.36 -7.13
CA THR A 48 -10.57 11.53 -6.49
C THR A 48 -10.06 11.58 -5.05
N LYS A 49 -9.46 12.68 -4.59
CA LYS A 49 -8.95 12.77 -3.20
C LYS A 49 -10.08 13.00 -2.19
N GLN A 50 -11.24 12.40 -2.46
CA GLN A 50 -12.52 12.61 -1.78
C GLN A 50 -13.11 11.26 -1.36
N GLY A 51 -14.11 11.30 -0.48
CA GLY A 51 -14.81 10.10 -0.02
C GLY A 51 -13.85 9.00 0.46
N PRO A 52 -13.96 7.75 -0.05
CA PRO A 52 -13.11 6.65 0.37
C PRO A 52 -11.64 6.83 0.05
N TYR A 53 -11.28 7.77 -0.83
CA TYR A 53 -9.91 8.07 -1.28
C TYR A 53 -9.33 9.36 -0.67
N ALA A 54 -10.06 9.99 0.26
CA ALA A 54 -9.55 11.11 1.03
C ALA A 54 -8.27 10.74 1.81
N PHE A 55 -7.45 11.74 2.10
CA PHE A 55 -6.21 11.57 2.87
C PHE A 55 -6.44 11.66 4.39
N THR A 56 -7.69 11.65 4.86
CA THR A 56 -8.00 11.66 6.29
C THR A 56 -7.63 10.31 6.93
N ARG A 57 -7.34 10.34 8.25
CA ARG A 57 -7.04 9.12 9.02
C ARG A 57 -8.14 8.06 8.90
N SER A 58 -9.40 8.47 9.04
CA SER A 58 -10.55 7.57 8.94
C SER A 58 -10.67 6.94 7.55
N ALA A 59 -10.53 7.72 6.47
CA ALA A 59 -10.58 7.18 5.11
C ALA A 59 -9.42 6.21 4.84
N VAL A 60 -8.21 6.52 5.31
CA VAL A 60 -7.02 5.67 5.16
C VAL A 60 -7.18 4.36 5.93
N LEU A 61 -7.63 4.40 7.19
CA LEU A 61 -7.93 3.21 7.99
C LEU A 61 -9.04 2.37 7.36
N GLN A 62 -10.10 3.00 6.83
CA GLN A 62 -11.19 2.31 6.18
C GLN A 62 -10.75 1.59 4.90
N ARG A 63 -9.86 2.22 4.10
CA ARG A 63 -9.22 1.56 2.95
C ARG A 63 -8.37 0.37 3.40
N GLY A 64 -7.58 0.53 4.46
CA GLY A 64 -6.78 -0.55 5.03
C GLY A 64 -7.62 -1.78 5.40
N GLN A 65 -8.70 -1.59 6.14
CA GLN A 65 -9.61 -2.67 6.52
C GLN A 65 -10.38 -3.26 5.33
N THR A 66 -10.74 -2.44 4.35
CA THR A 66 -11.39 -2.94 3.11
C THR A 66 -10.45 -3.87 2.34
N VAL A 67 -9.19 -3.48 2.17
CA VAL A 67 -8.16 -4.30 1.51
C VAL A 67 -7.88 -5.56 2.31
N LEU A 68 -7.66 -5.46 3.62
CA LEU A 68 -7.41 -6.63 4.47
C LEU A 68 -8.57 -7.62 4.45
N ARG A 69 -9.82 -7.14 4.48
CA ARG A 69 -11.00 -7.99 4.33
C ARG A 69 -11.05 -8.69 2.97
N ALA A 70 -10.68 -7.99 1.90
CA ALA A 70 -10.64 -8.57 0.56
C ALA A 70 -9.57 -9.66 0.48
N LEU A 71 -8.37 -9.39 1.00
CA LEU A 71 -7.26 -10.34 1.07
C LEU A 71 -7.58 -11.57 1.94
N TYR A 72 -8.21 -11.38 3.11
CA TYR A 72 -8.59 -12.47 4.01
C TYR A 72 -9.54 -13.48 3.36
N ARG A 73 -10.40 -13.03 2.44
CA ARG A 73 -11.38 -13.87 1.74
C ARG A 73 -10.82 -14.58 0.52
N ARG A 74 -9.56 -14.33 0.18
CA ARG A 74 -8.92 -14.93 -1.00
C ARG A 74 -8.62 -16.42 -0.75
N PRO A 75 -8.83 -17.30 -1.74
CA PRO A 75 -8.52 -18.71 -1.62
C PRO A 75 -7.03 -19.03 -1.80
N GLU A 76 -6.23 -18.09 -2.33
CA GLU A 76 -4.81 -18.30 -2.56
C GLU A 76 -4.03 -18.42 -1.24
N ARG A 77 -3.11 -19.39 -1.17
CA ARG A 77 -2.28 -19.62 0.02
C ARG A 77 -1.24 -18.53 0.27
N VAL A 78 -0.83 -17.83 -0.79
CA VAL A 78 0.16 -16.76 -0.76
C VAL A 78 -0.32 -15.66 -1.70
N VAL A 79 -0.36 -14.43 -1.20
CA VAL A 79 -0.69 -13.23 -1.99
C VAL A 79 0.45 -12.24 -1.84
N VAL A 80 0.97 -11.74 -2.95
CA VAL A 80 1.98 -10.67 -2.95
C VAL A 80 1.28 -9.33 -3.16
N VAL A 81 1.50 -8.39 -2.24
CA VAL A 81 0.92 -7.05 -2.30
C VAL A 81 2.05 -6.04 -2.54
N VAL A 82 1.95 -5.25 -3.60
CA VAL A 82 2.89 -4.16 -3.91
C VAL A 82 2.19 -2.83 -3.68
N SER A 83 2.68 -2.04 -2.72
CA SER A 83 2.05 -0.77 -2.33
C SER A 83 3.10 0.25 -1.87
N HIS A 84 2.67 1.35 -1.26
CA HIS A 84 3.52 2.41 -0.73
C HIS A 84 3.73 2.27 0.76
N SER A 85 4.96 2.57 1.21
CA SER A 85 5.38 2.50 2.61
C SER A 85 4.44 3.28 3.55
N GLY A 86 4.04 4.49 3.16
CA GLY A 86 3.11 5.32 3.95
C GLY A 86 1.79 4.59 4.24
N PHE A 87 1.13 4.07 3.20
CA PHE A 87 -0.13 3.34 3.36
C PHE A 87 0.06 2.02 4.12
N LEU A 88 1.12 1.25 3.81
CA LEU A 88 1.42 0.00 4.50
C LEU A 88 1.68 0.22 5.99
N ARG A 89 2.40 1.28 6.36
CA ARG A 89 2.65 1.64 7.76
C ARG A 89 1.35 2.07 8.44
N THR A 90 0.66 3.07 7.91
CA THR A 90 -0.43 3.72 8.65
C THR A 90 -1.75 2.92 8.63
N ALA A 91 -1.98 2.08 7.62
CA ALA A 91 -3.27 1.42 7.44
C ALA A 91 -3.23 -0.11 7.57
N ILE A 92 -2.06 -0.74 7.45
CA ILE A 92 -1.95 -2.20 7.29
C ILE A 92 -1.10 -2.85 8.40
N THR A 93 0.09 -2.33 8.69
CA THR A 93 1.13 -3.08 9.43
C THR A 93 1.76 -2.35 10.61
N SER A 94 1.73 -1.02 10.65
CA SER A 94 2.56 -0.20 11.56
C SER A 94 4.06 -0.48 11.45
N LYS A 95 4.55 -0.98 10.31
CA LYS A 95 5.96 -1.20 10.02
C LYS A 95 6.45 -0.22 8.95
N GLN A 96 7.73 0.17 9.03
CA GLN A 96 8.39 0.91 7.95
C GLN A 96 8.83 -0.04 6.83
N PHE A 97 8.91 0.50 5.62
CA PHE A 97 9.35 -0.20 4.41
C PHE A 97 10.36 0.67 3.67
N GLY A 98 11.59 0.18 3.52
CA GLY A 98 12.56 0.68 2.56
C GLY A 98 12.11 0.41 1.12
N ASN A 99 12.68 1.13 0.16
CA ASN A 99 12.36 0.93 -1.25
C ASN A 99 12.71 -0.50 -1.68
N ALA A 100 11.74 -1.20 -2.29
CA ALA A 100 11.85 -2.60 -2.72
C ALA A 100 12.16 -3.62 -1.61
N ASP A 101 12.01 -3.24 -0.33
CA ASP A 101 12.00 -4.20 0.77
C ASP A 101 10.64 -4.92 0.84
N TYR A 102 10.63 -6.09 1.45
CA TYR A 102 9.41 -6.90 1.63
C TYR A 102 9.29 -7.43 3.05
N ARG A 103 8.06 -7.74 3.45
CA ARG A 103 7.75 -8.31 4.77
C ARG A 103 6.72 -9.40 4.60
N VAL A 104 6.80 -10.46 5.41
CA VAL A 104 5.89 -11.61 5.33
C VAL A 104 4.98 -11.59 6.53
N TYR A 105 3.68 -11.75 6.29
CA TYR A 105 2.66 -11.69 7.32
C TYR A 105 1.70 -12.87 7.24
N ASP A 106 1.16 -13.23 8.39
CA ASP A 106 -0.05 -14.05 8.52
C ASP A 106 -1.18 -13.17 9.09
N PHE A 107 -2.43 -13.58 8.86
CA PHE A 107 -3.56 -12.92 9.52
C PHE A 107 -3.62 -13.30 11.00
N ASP A 108 -3.92 -12.32 11.84
CA ASP A 108 -4.19 -12.56 13.25
C ASP A 108 -5.61 -13.14 13.42
N GLU A 109 -5.69 -14.44 13.76
CA GLU A 109 -6.97 -15.13 14.00
C GLU A 109 -7.59 -14.78 15.37
N HIS A 110 -6.85 -14.09 16.24
CA HIS A 110 -7.26 -13.75 17.61
C HIS A 110 -7.49 -12.25 17.81
N VAL A 111 -7.66 -11.50 16.71
CA VAL A 111 -7.90 -10.07 16.77
C VAL A 111 -9.26 -9.75 17.40
N GLU A 112 -9.22 -9.09 18.55
CA GLU A 112 -10.42 -8.48 19.14
C GLU A 112 -10.78 -7.20 18.37
N PRO A 113 -12.03 -7.06 17.87
CA PRO A 113 -12.44 -5.87 17.15
C PRO A 113 -12.36 -4.60 18.00
N THR A 114 -11.75 -3.56 17.46
CA THR A 114 -11.66 -2.23 18.11
C THR A 114 -12.15 -1.14 17.18
N THR A 115 -12.59 0.00 17.70
CA THR A 115 -12.98 1.16 16.88
C THR A 115 -11.99 2.30 17.06
N ILE A 116 -11.47 2.83 15.96
CA ILE A 116 -10.55 3.98 15.92
C ILE A 116 -11.14 5.02 14.96
N ASP A 117 -11.39 6.24 15.43
CA ASP A 117 -11.95 7.34 14.63
C ASP A 117 -13.20 6.95 13.83
N GLY A 118 -14.10 6.16 14.46
CA GLY A 118 -15.32 5.64 13.84
C GLY A 118 -15.12 4.47 12.88
N VAL A 119 -13.88 4.01 12.66
CA VAL A 119 -13.55 2.86 11.80
C VAL A 119 -13.39 1.61 12.66
N LYS A 120 -14.13 0.56 12.32
CA LYS A 120 -14.00 -0.75 12.95
C LYS A 120 -12.78 -1.49 12.41
N ILE A 121 -11.81 -1.75 13.27
CA ILE A 121 -10.61 -2.53 13.01
C ILE A 121 -10.91 -3.98 13.39
N GLN A 122 -10.95 -4.87 12.41
CA GLN A 122 -11.29 -6.29 12.58
C GLN A 122 -10.28 -7.24 11.95
N TYR A 123 -9.40 -6.74 11.09
CA TYR A 123 -8.36 -7.52 10.46
C TYR A 123 -7.01 -6.92 10.85
N LYS A 124 -6.12 -7.77 11.34
CA LYS A 124 -4.73 -7.42 11.66
C LYS A 124 -3.81 -8.48 11.07
N LEU A 125 -2.56 -8.08 10.89
CA LEU A 125 -1.49 -8.93 10.39
C LEU A 125 -0.43 -9.09 11.47
N ILE A 126 0.12 -10.29 11.58
CA ILE A 126 1.28 -10.60 12.42
C ILE A 126 2.46 -10.83 11.47
N GLU A 127 3.52 -10.05 11.64
CA GLU A 127 4.74 -10.24 10.85
C GLU A 127 5.45 -11.52 11.28
N ARG A 128 5.95 -12.29 10.32
CA ARG A 128 6.75 -13.47 10.63
C ARG A 128 8.14 -13.07 11.12
N TYR A 129 8.68 -13.91 12.01
CA TYR A 129 9.95 -13.67 12.67
C TYR A 129 11.11 -13.42 11.69
N GLU A 130 11.13 -14.10 10.55
CA GLU A 130 12.21 -14.06 9.57
C GLU A 130 12.41 -12.67 8.95
N THR A 131 11.34 -11.88 8.83
CA THR A 131 11.40 -10.50 8.34
C THR A 131 11.33 -9.48 9.47
N ASP A 132 10.60 -9.76 10.56
CA ASP A 132 10.48 -8.82 11.68
C ASP A 132 11.84 -8.57 12.37
N SER A 133 12.59 -9.65 12.63
CA SER A 133 13.88 -9.61 13.32
C SER A 133 15.00 -8.88 12.57
N LYS A 134 14.79 -8.60 11.28
CA LYS A 134 15.80 -8.01 10.37
C LYS A 134 15.42 -6.64 9.85
N GLY A 135 14.18 -6.20 10.09
CA GLY A 135 13.68 -4.96 9.50
C GLY A 135 13.34 -5.15 8.03
N GLY A 136 12.64 -6.24 7.71
CA GLY A 136 12.31 -6.62 6.34
C GLY A 136 13.18 -7.76 5.81
N GLY A 137 12.75 -8.36 4.71
CA GLY A 137 13.41 -9.47 4.05
C GLY A 137 14.72 -9.07 3.35
N MET A 138 14.86 -7.79 3.00
CA MET A 138 16.13 -7.20 2.56
C MET A 138 16.94 -6.61 3.72
N GLY A 139 16.32 -6.40 4.88
CA GLY A 139 16.92 -5.77 6.05
C GLY A 139 17.20 -4.28 5.88
N TRP A 140 16.39 -3.60 5.07
CA TRP A 140 16.59 -2.18 4.74
C TRP A 140 15.67 -1.24 5.52
N SER A 141 14.72 -1.80 6.25
CA SER A 141 13.76 -1.03 7.04
C SER A 141 14.13 -1.01 8.52
N GLU A 142 13.67 0.01 9.23
CA GLU A 142 13.86 0.07 10.68
C GLU A 142 13.08 -1.06 11.39
N ILE A 143 13.70 -1.66 12.41
CA ILE A 143 13.08 -2.67 13.27
C ILE A 143 12.27 -1.92 14.33
N GLY A 144 10.97 -2.20 14.41
CA GLY A 144 10.12 -1.58 15.42
C GLY A 144 8.65 -1.61 15.06
N HIS A 145 7.86 -0.88 15.85
CA HIS A 145 6.44 -0.64 15.61
C HIS A 145 6.20 0.87 15.58
N PHE A 146 5.76 1.37 14.43
CA PHE A 146 5.62 2.78 14.11
C PHE A 146 4.12 3.08 13.99
N GLY A 147 3.54 3.49 15.12
CA GLY A 147 2.14 3.90 15.17
C GLY A 147 1.87 5.15 14.34
N ILE A 148 0.59 5.43 14.17
CA ILE A 148 0.13 6.66 13.51
C ILE A 148 0.41 7.87 14.41
N THR A 149 0.90 8.93 13.80
CA THR A 149 1.08 10.26 14.39
C THR A 149 0.13 11.27 13.76
N THR A 150 0.00 12.45 14.38
CA THR A 150 -0.78 13.57 13.82
C THR A 150 -0.19 14.14 12.54
N GLU A 151 1.11 13.95 12.30
CA GLU A 151 1.82 14.43 11.10
C GLU A 151 1.51 13.58 9.86
N ASP A 152 1.05 12.34 10.06
CA ASP A 152 0.72 11.42 8.96
C ASP A 152 -0.51 11.86 8.15
N PHE A 153 -1.35 12.71 8.75
CA PHE A 153 -2.59 13.20 8.18
C PHE A 153 -2.69 14.71 8.37
N PRO A 154 -2.09 15.51 7.47
CA PRO A 154 -2.09 16.96 7.62
C PRO A 154 -3.51 17.50 7.69
N LEU A 155 -3.77 18.37 8.68
CA LEU A 155 -5.07 19.00 8.91
C LEU A 155 -5.43 20.02 7.81
N MET A 156 -4.45 20.46 7.02
CA MET A 156 -4.65 21.39 5.91
C MET A 156 -4.82 20.65 4.60
N ASP A 157 -5.82 21.08 3.82
CA ASP A 157 -5.87 20.87 2.38
C ASP A 157 -4.50 21.24 1.81
N PRO A 158 -3.78 20.33 1.13
CA PRO A 158 -2.46 20.64 0.62
C PRO A 158 -2.65 21.56 -0.58
N ILE A 159 -2.80 22.86 -0.30
CA ILE A 159 -2.50 24.01 -1.15
C ILE A 159 -3.25 23.98 -2.49
N LYS A 160 -3.96 25.06 -2.80
CA LYS A 160 -4.10 25.53 -4.19
C LYS A 160 -2.69 25.63 -4.79
N ARG A 161 -2.11 24.53 -5.30
CA ARG A 161 -0.94 24.62 -6.15
C ARG A 161 -1.48 25.26 -7.43
N SER A 162 -1.09 26.50 -7.66
CA SER A 162 -1.29 27.11 -8.97
C SER A 162 -0.70 26.17 -10.03
N PRO A 163 -1.32 26.03 -11.20
CA PRO A 163 -0.84 25.14 -12.28
C PRO A 163 0.62 25.35 -12.70
N ASP A 164 1.22 26.48 -12.33
CA ASP A 164 2.54 26.92 -12.79
C ASP A 164 3.72 26.57 -11.87
N GLU A 165 3.52 25.82 -10.78
CA GLU A 165 4.64 25.36 -9.94
C GLU A 165 5.31 24.12 -10.57
N VAL A 166 6.11 24.38 -11.62
CA VAL A 166 7.09 23.43 -12.14
C VAL A 166 8.13 23.21 -11.03
N VAL A 167 8.10 22.04 -10.42
CA VAL A 167 9.23 21.60 -9.60
C VAL A 167 10.26 21.11 -10.59
N ASP A 168 11.29 21.91 -10.85
CA ASP A 168 12.46 21.47 -11.60
C ASP A 168 13.01 20.21 -10.93
N GLU A 169 12.89 19.09 -11.65
CA GLU A 169 13.61 17.87 -11.32
C GLU A 169 15.10 18.13 -11.55
N VAL A 170 15.88 17.89 -10.47
CA VAL A 170 17.32 17.60 -10.43
C VAL A 170 18.29 18.70 -10.87
N ALA A 171 18.98 19.30 -9.88
CA ALA A 171 20.38 19.65 -10.08
C ALA A 171 21.23 18.42 -9.73
N GLU A 172 21.85 17.86 -10.75
CA GLU A 172 22.87 16.80 -10.66
C GLU A 172 23.93 17.14 -9.61
N LEU A 173 24.28 16.14 -8.79
CA LEU A 173 25.54 16.14 -8.06
C LEU A 173 26.66 15.88 -9.07
N GLN A 174 27.49 16.89 -9.31
CA GLN A 174 28.85 16.73 -9.86
C GLN A 174 29.83 16.38 -8.75
#